data_AF-A0A934LSP9-F1
#
_entry.id   AF-A0A934LSP9-F1
#
_cell.length_a   1.000
_cell.length_b   1.000
_cell.length_c   1.000
_cell.angle_alpha   90.00
_cell.angle_beta   90.00
_cell.angle_gamma   90.00
#
_symmetry.space_group_name_H-M   'P 1'
#
loop_
_entity.id
_entity.type
_entity.pdbx_description
1 polymer ?
#
loop_
_entity_poly.entity_id
_entity_poly.type
_entity_poly.pdbx_seq_one_letter_code
_entity_poly.pdbx_strand_id
1 'polypeptide(L)'
;MRAALFTPEGRTSCLLRLLLIWGCGFYALLAAVIMLSDDTSPDDRAIILMAGGLLVFWVILGGLIQRRGRDRFVRWANRLPFGWRVRFVLLCILMALIEEAITTGMTNLGPWLGAESDKAAITASKNYLEVVLLNSVIVFVPMYIAWAWMLARWAFRPVEVLLLYGITGCVAESISFGPQNLIMLGMWVYVYGLMVWLPAHTVPPDRSAHPPRWWHWPLAVILPIVATIPFVPVVLLVRAIIGID
;
A
#
# COMPACT_ATOMS: atom_id res chain seq x y z
N MET A 1 22.61 21.58 -3.41
CA MET A 1 21.26 21.07 -3.71
C MET A 1 21.09 20.50 -5.13
N ARG A 2 21.57 21.15 -6.21
CA ARG A 2 21.43 20.63 -7.60
C ARG A 2 22.08 19.26 -7.86
N ALA A 3 23.27 18.98 -7.31
CA ALA A 3 23.96 17.69 -7.53
C ALA A 3 23.23 16.46 -6.96
N ALA A 4 22.50 16.60 -5.84
CA ALA A 4 21.75 15.48 -5.24
C ALA A 4 20.55 15.05 -6.10
N LEU A 5 19.92 15.98 -6.84
CA LEU A 5 18.75 15.72 -7.69
C LEU A 5 19.09 14.86 -8.92
N PHE A 6 20.34 14.88 -9.40
CA PHE A 6 20.76 14.12 -10.59
C PHE A 6 21.22 12.69 -10.29
N THR A 7 21.41 12.34 -9.01
CA THR A 7 21.60 10.94 -8.63
C THR A 7 20.32 10.15 -8.88
N PRO A 8 20.39 8.83 -9.17
CA PRO A 8 19.19 7.98 -9.24
C PRO A 8 18.34 8.06 -7.97
N GLU A 9 18.94 8.38 -6.82
CA GLU A 9 18.29 8.57 -5.52
C GLU A 9 17.46 9.86 -5.46
N GLY A 10 18.04 10.95 -5.96
CA GLY A 10 17.38 12.25 -6.08
C GLY A 10 16.21 12.21 -7.06
N ARG A 11 16.35 11.49 -8.18
CA ARG A 11 15.29 11.34 -9.18
C ARG A 11 14.08 10.58 -8.65
N THR A 12 14.27 9.40 -8.05
CA THR A 12 13.16 8.62 -7.44
C THR A 12 12.50 9.42 -6.32
N SER A 13 13.29 10.09 -5.48
CA SER A 13 12.75 10.93 -4.40
C SER A 13 11.97 12.14 -4.91
N CYS A 14 12.40 12.74 -6.02
CA CYS A 14 11.68 13.83 -6.69
C CYS A 14 10.34 13.33 -7.24
N LEU A 15 10.35 12.21 -7.96
CA LEU A 15 9.15 11.58 -8.49
C LEU A 15 8.15 11.27 -7.37
N LEU A 16 8.60 10.68 -6.26
CA LEU A 16 7.73 10.40 -5.11
C LEU A 16 7.12 11.66 -4.51
N ARG A 17 7.84 12.79 -4.48
CA ARG A 17 7.27 14.07 -4.02
C ARG A 17 6.22 14.58 -4.99
N LEU A 18 6.47 14.48 -6.31
CA LEU A 18 5.50 14.86 -7.33
C LEU A 18 4.24 14.00 -7.23
N LEU A 19 4.39 12.69 -7.03
CA LEU A 19 3.27 11.76 -6.82
C LEU A 19 2.50 12.08 -5.54
N LEU A 20 3.16 12.49 -4.45
CA LEU A 20 2.47 12.91 -3.23
C LEU A 20 1.67 14.19 -3.46
N ILE A 21 2.27 15.20 -4.11
CA ILE A 21 1.60 16.46 -4.42
C ILE A 21 0.42 16.22 -5.35
N TRP A 22 0.61 15.39 -6.39
CA TRP A 22 -0.45 14.98 -7.30
C TRP A 22 -1.57 14.26 -6.56
N GLY A 23 -1.25 13.23 -5.77
CA GLY A 23 -2.23 12.45 -5.03
C GLY A 23 -3.05 13.30 -4.07
N CYS A 24 -2.38 14.12 -3.24
CA CYS A 24 -3.08 15.01 -2.31
C CYS A 24 -3.87 16.11 -3.01
N GLY A 25 -3.29 16.73 -4.05
CA GLY A 25 -3.94 17.83 -4.78
C GLY A 25 -5.16 17.35 -5.56
N PHE A 26 -5.04 16.22 -6.26
CA PHE A 26 -6.15 15.62 -6.99
C PHE A 26 -7.24 15.11 -6.03
N TYR A 27 -6.86 14.46 -4.93
CA TYR A 27 -7.81 14.08 -3.89
C TYR A 27 -8.57 15.29 -3.34
N ALA A 28 -7.87 16.39 -3.02
CA ALA A 28 -8.49 17.60 -2.50
C ALA A 28 -9.46 18.24 -3.52
N LEU A 29 -9.10 18.23 -4.81
CA LEU A 29 -9.99 18.69 -5.88
C LEU A 29 -11.25 17.81 -5.97
N LEU A 30 -11.08 16.49 -6.00
CA LEU A 30 -12.20 15.54 -6.04
C LEU A 30 -13.12 15.71 -4.83
N ALA A 31 -12.53 15.83 -3.64
CA ALA A 31 -13.27 16.05 -2.41
C ALA A 31 -14.04 17.37 -2.45
N ALA A 32 -13.44 18.46 -2.95
CA ALA A 32 -14.12 19.73 -3.10
C ALA A 32 -15.31 19.63 -4.07
N VAL A 33 -15.14 18.97 -5.22
CA VAL A 33 -16.22 18.76 -6.20
C VAL A 33 -17.39 17.99 -5.58
N ILE A 34 -17.11 16.89 -4.89
CA ILE A 34 -18.15 16.04 -4.27
C ILE A 34 -18.83 16.74 -3.09
N MET A 35 -18.08 17.48 -2.27
CA MET A 35 -18.63 18.18 -1.10
C MET A 35 -19.46 19.41 -1.48
N LEU A 36 -19.17 20.04 -2.61
CA LEU A 36 -19.89 21.23 -3.10
C LEU A 36 -21.02 20.89 -4.09
N SER A 37 -21.12 19.63 -4.53
CA SER A 37 -22.18 19.20 -5.45
C SER A 37 -23.44 18.83 -4.67
N ASP A 38 -24.54 19.53 -4.94
CA ASP A 38 -25.85 19.27 -4.33
C ASP A 38 -26.46 17.93 -4.73
N ASP A 39 -26.07 17.39 -5.90
CA ASP A 39 -26.57 16.13 -6.44
C ASP A 39 -25.84 14.89 -5.90
N THR A 40 -24.79 15.06 -5.10
CA THR A 40 -24.01 13.92 -4.61
C THR A 40 -24.65 13.28 -3.39
N SER A 41 -24.76 11.95 -3.40
CA SER A 41 -25.37 11.19 -2.32
C SER A 41 -24.61 11.34 -0.99
N PRO A 42 -25.29 11.22 0.16
CA PRO A 42 -24.63 11.22 1.47
C PRO A 42 -23.56 10.12 1.60
N ASP A 43 -23.82 8.96 0.99
CA ASP A 43 -22.89 7.83 0.98
C ASP A 43 -21.59 8.14 0.22
N ASP A 44 -21.68 8.77 -0.96
CA ASP A 44 -20.50 9.16 -1.74
C ASP A 44 -19.67 10.21 -1.00
N ARG A 45 -20.33 11.16 -0.33
CA ARG A 45 -19.66 12.14 0.54
C ARG A 45 -18.94 11.45 1.69
N ALA A 46 -19.59 10.50 2.36
CA ALA A 46 -18.97 9.73 3.43
C ALA A 46 -17.76 8.93 2.91
N ILE A 47 -17.86 8.28 1.74
CA ILE A 47 -16.74 7.54 1.11
C ILE A 47 -15.54 8.44 0.88
N ILE A 48 -15.76 9.65 0.37
CA ILE A 48 -14.68 10.62 0.23
C ILE A 48 -14.08 10.95 1.60
N LEU A 49 -14.87 11.29 2.60
CA LEU A 49 -14.34 11.58 3.95
C LEU A 49 -13.54 10.41 4.54
N MET A 50 -14.00 9.17 4.31
CA MET A 50 -13.30 7.95 4.71
C MET A 50 -11.93 7.83 4.01
N ALA A 51 -11.89 8.00 2.69
CA ALA A 51 -10.66 8.00 1.90
C ALA A 51 -9.70 9.13 2.32
N GLY A 52 -10.23 10.29 2.69
CA GLY A 52 -9.47 11.41 3.25
C GLY A 52 -8.85 11.06 4.59
N GLY A 53 -9.58 10.36 5.45
CA GLY A 53 -9.04 9.82 6.70
C GLY A 53 -7.88 8.86 6.45
N LEU A 54 -8.00 7.94 5.49
CA LEU A 54 -6.89 7.07 5.08
C LEU A 54 -5.67 7.87 4.62
N LEU A 55 -5.87 8.88 3.76
CA LEU A 55 -4.80 9.76 3.30
C LEU A 55 -4.11 10.48 4.48
N VAL A 56 -4.88 11.02 5.42
CA VAL A 56 -4.32 11.74 6.57
C VAL A 56 -3.60 10.80 7.53
N PHE A 57 -4.25 9.73 7.99
CA PHE A 57 -3.73 8.86 9.05
C PHE A 57 -2.64 7.92 8.56
N TRP A 58 -2.82 7.29 7.39
CA TRP A 58 -1.84 6.34 6.87
C TRP A 58 -0.75 7.02 6.05
N VAL A 59 -1.13 7.79 5.02
CA VAL A 59 -0.15 8.34 4.07
C VAL A 59 0.65 9.47 4.69
N ILE A 60 0.00 10.49 5.25
CA ILE A 60 0.68 11.66 5.79
C ILE A 60 1.26 11.39 7.17
N LEU A 61 0.42 11.06 8.15
CA LEU A 61 0.86 10.86 9.53
C LEU A 61 1.69 9.57 9.66
N GLY A 62 1.17 8.45 9.15
CA GLY A 62 1.88 7.17 9.13
C GLY A 62 3.21 7.27 8.40
N GLY A 63 3.24 7.82 7.18
CA GLY A 63 4.48 8.07 6.44
C GLY A 63 5.49 8.94 7.20
N LEU A 64 5.02 9.99 7.89
CA LEU A 64 5.88 10.86 8.71
C LEU A 64 6.43 10.15 9.94
N ILE A 65 5.61 9.35 10.62
CA ILE A 65 6.01 8.52 11.77
C ILE A 65 7.04 7.49 11.32
N GLN A 66 6.79 6.77 10.22
CA GLN A 66 7.73 5.80 9.67
C GLN A 66 9.06 6.49 9.32
N ARG A 67 9.02 7.68 8.71
CA ARG A 67 10.23 8.43 8.35
C ARG A 67 11.06 8.84 9.56
N ARG A 68 10.42 9.38 10.61
CA ARG A 68 11.11 9.82 11.84
C ARG A 68 11.55 8.66 12.71
N GLY A 69 10.78 7.57 12.72
CA GLY A 69 11.03 6.37 13.50
C GLY A 69 11.95 5.35 12.84
N ARG A 70 12.31 5.56 11.56
CA ARG A 70 13.02 4.59 10.70
C ARG A 70 14.19 3.91 11.41
N ASP A 71 15.14 4.68 11.93
CA ASP A 71 16.37 4.11 12.48
C ASP A 71 16.10 3.33 13.78
N ARG A 72 15.11 3.78 14.58
CA ARG A 72 14.66 3.06 15.77
C ARG A 72 14.00 1.74 15.40
N PHE A 73 13.12 1.76 14.40
CA PHE A 73 12.45 0.58 13.88
C PHE A 73 13.46 -0.44 13.33
N VAL A 74 14.41 -0.01 12.48
CA VAL A 74 15.41 -0.91 11.89
C VAL A 74 16.27 -1.56 12.96
N ARG A 75 16.71 -0.80 13.97
CA ARG A 75 17.46 -1.36 15.11
C ARG A 75 16.64 -2.39 15.89
N TRP A 76 15.36 -2.13 16.12
CA TRP A 76 14.47 -3.08 16.79
C TRP A 76 14.24 -4.33 15.95
N ALA A 77 13.88 -4.17 14.67
CA ALA A 77 13.62 -5.25 13.74
C ALA A 77 14.84 -6.17 13.57
N ASN A 78 16.05 -5.62 13.53
CA ASN A 78 17.28 -6.39 13.41
C ASN A 78 17.62 -7.25 14.65
N ARG A 79 16.95 -7.05 15.79
CA ARG A 79 17.08 -7.91 16.98
C ARG A 79 16.21 -9.16 16.92
N LEU A 80 15.27 -9.24 15.98
CA LEU A 80 14.43 -10.42 15.81
C LEU A 80 15.30 -11.60 15.32
N PRO A 81 15.08 -12.83 15.85
CA PRO A 81 15.92 -13.99 15.56
C PRO A 81 15.73 -14.56 14.15
N PHE A 82 14.86 -13.97 13.33
CA PHE A 82 14.52 -14.47 12.01
C PHE A 82 15.53 -14.03 10.94
N GLY A 83 15.73 -14.88 9.93
CA GLY A 83 16.44 -14.48 8.71
C GLY A 83 15.75 -13.29 8.03
N TRP A 84 16.54 -12.42 7.39
CA TRP A 84 16.05 -11.14 6.87
C TRP A 84 14.87 -11.26 5.90
N ARG A 85 14.78 -12.35 5.13
CA ARG A 85 13.67 -12.61 4.18
C ARG A 85 12.35 -12.79 4.92
N VAL A 86 12.34 -13.67 5.93
CA VAL A 86 11.17 -13.93 6.77
C VAL A 86 10.80 -12.66 7.53
N ARG A 87 11.81 -11.99 8.12
CA ARG A 87 11.61 -10.70 8.79
C ARG A 87 10.97 -9.65 7.88
N PHE A 88 11.46 -9.49 6.65
CA PHE A 88 10.88 -8.55 5.69
C PHE A 88 9.40 -8.86 5.44
N VAL A 89 9.06 -10.12 5.14
CA VAL A 89 7.67 -10.53 4.90
C VAL A 89 6.78 -10.28 6.11
N LEU A 90 7.20 -10.71 7.32
CA LEU A 90 6.43 -10.50 8.55
C LEU A 90 6.21 -9.02 8.87
N LEU A 91 7.22 -8.19 8.63
CA LEU A 91 7.09 -6.75 8.84
C LEU A 91 6.19 -6.10 7.79
N CYS A 92 6.24 -6.52 6.53
CA CYS A 92 5.27 -6.06 5.52
C CYS A 92 3.83 -6.44 5.89
N ILE A 93 3.61 -7.68 6.37
CA ILE A 93 2.32 -8.12 6.89
C ILE A 93 1.87 -7.24 8.05
N LEU A 94 2.75 -6.96 9.02
CA LEU A 94 2.44 -6.07 10.14
C LEU A 94 2.02 -4.67 9.65
N MET A 95 2.73 -4.11 8.67
CA MET A 95 2.38 -2.79 8.13
C MET A 95 1.03 -2.82 7.39
N ALA A 96 0.73 -3.89 6.65
CA ALA A 96 -0.57 -4.08 6.00
C ALA A 96 -1.70 -4.23 7.01
N LEU A 97 -1.50 -4.99 8.08
CA LEU A 97 -2.47 -5.13 9.16
C LEU A 97 -2.79 -3.80 9.84
N ILE A 98 -1.79 -2.93 10.01
CA ILE A 98 -1.99 -1.58 10.57
C ILE A 98 -2.75 -0.68 9.59
N GLU A 99 -2.38 -0.71 8.31
CA GLU A 99 -3.10 0.02 7.28
C GLU A 99 -4.57 -0.39 7.27
N GLU A 100 -4.86 -1.69 7.19
CA GLU A 100 -6.23 -2.21 7.20
C GLU A 100 -7.02 -1.90 8.46
N ALA A 101 -6.34 -1.76 9.60
CA ALA A 101 -6.99 -1.33 10.83
C ALA A 101 -7.46 0.13 10.72
N ILE A 102 -6.67 0.98 10.07
CA ILE A 102 -7.06 2.36 9.75
C ILE A 102 -8.19 2.35 8.72
N THR A 103 -8.06 1.61 7.64
CA THR A 103 -9.04 1.57 6.53
C THR A 103 -10.38 1.03 7.00
N THR A 104 -10.38 -0.09 7.72
CA THR A 104 -11.59 -0.65 8.35
C THR A 104 -12.14 0.28 9.43
N GLY A 105 -11.28 0.95 10.20
CA GLY A 105 -11.70 1.96 11.16
C GLY A 105 -12.43 3.12 10.49
N MET A 106 -11.91 3.64 9.38
CA MET A 106 -12.56 4.67 8.58
C MET A 106 -13.89 4.19 8.02
N THR A 107 -13.96 2.97 7.48
CA THR A 107 -15.23 2.36 7.04
C THR A 107 -16.27 2.30 8.17
N ASN A 108 -15.86 1.94 9.39
CA ASN A 108 -16.76 1.89 10.55
C ASN A 108 -17.19 3.28 11.04
N LEU A 109 -16.42 4.33 10.73
CA LEU A 109 -16.82 5.72 10.98
C LEU A 109 -17.81 6.26 9.94
N GLY A 110 -18.16 5.50 8.90
CA GLY A 110 -19.12 5.90 7.85
C GLY A 110 -20.40 6.58 8.40
N PRO A 111 -21.12 6.01 9.39
CA PRO A 111 -22.31 6.65 9.95
C PRO A 111 -22.04 8.02 10.60
N TRP A 112 -20.87 8.18 11.22
CA TRP A 112 -20.45 9.45 11.82
C TRP A 112 -20.05 10.50 10.77
N LEU A 113 -19.72 10.02 9.56
CA LEU A 113 -19.38 10.84 8.40
C LEU A 113 -20.60 11.10 7.49
N GLY A 114 -21.79 10.67 7.89
CA GLY A 114 -23.05 10.93 7.18
C GLY A 114 -23.47 9.85 6.19
N ALA A 115 -22.88 8.65 6.22
CA ALA A 115 -23.37 7.52 5.43
C ALA A 115 -24.76 7.10 5.89
N GLU A 116 -25.66 6.88 4.95
CA GLU A 116 -27.02 6.38 5.16
C GLU A 116 -27.11 4.87 4.92
N SER A 117 -26.19 4.31 4.11
CA SER A 117 -26.13 2.89 3.77
C SER A 117 -24.90 2.21 4.33
N ASP A 118 -25.04 0.92 4.66
CA ASP A 118 -23.90 0.05 4.95
C ASP A 118 -23.00 -0.21 3.74
N LYS A 119 -23.46 0.11 2.53
CA LYS A 119 -22.66 0.01 1.30
C LYS A 119 -21.61 1.10 1.18
N ALA A 120 -21.73 2.20 1.93
CA ALA A 120 -20.71 3.23 1.98
C ALA A 120 -19.49 2.68 2.73
N ALA A 121 -18.52 2.20 1.98
CA ALA A 121 -17.31 1.59 2.52
C ALA A 121 -16.11 1.81 1.60
N ILE A 122 -14.93 1.90 2.20
CA ILE A 122 -13.64 1.89 1.48
C ILE A 122 -12.91 0.54 1.62
N THR A 123 -13.56 -0.42 2.29
CA THR A 123 -13.11 -1.81 2.48
C THR A 123 -14.21 -2.77 2.06
N ALA A 124 -13.85 -4.01 1.74
CA ALA A 124 -14.81 -5.05 1.34
C ALA A 124 -15.77 -5.47 2.48
N SER A 125 -15.38 -5.24 3.74
CA SER A 125 -16.20 -5.52 4.93
C SER A 125 -15.93 -4.50 6.03
N LYS A 126 -16.88 -4.35 6.96
CA LYS A 126 -16.74 -3.62 8.23
C LYS A 126 -16.01 -4.45 9.30
N ASN A 127 -15.92 -5.77 9.11
CA ASN A 127 -15.21 -6.67 10.01
C ASN A 127 -13.73 -6.74 9.64
N TYR A 128 -12.85 -6.27 10.54
CA TYR A 128 -11.41 -6.26 10.33
C TYR A 128 -10.84 -7.64 9.98
N LEU A 129 -11.29 -8.71 10.65
CA LEU A 129 -10.78 -10.06 10.39
C LEU A 129 -11.19 -10.56 9.01
N GLU A 130 -12.40 -10.25 8.57
CA GLU A 130 -12.87 -10.60 7.23
C GLU A 130 -12.06 -9.87 6.14
N VAL A 131 -11.75 -8.60 6.37
CA VAL A 131 -10.89 -7.81 5.47
C VAL A 131 -9.51 -8.46 5.34
N VAL A 132 -8.81 -8.64 6.46
CA VAL A 132 -7.41 -9.11 6.42
C VAL A 132 -7.29 -10.59 6.00
N LEU A 133 -8.22 -11.45 6.40
CA LEU A 133 -8.14 -12.89 6.13
C LEU A 133 -8.72 -13.30 4.77
N LEU A 134 -9.64 -12.53 4.19
CA LEU A 134 -10.39 -12.96 2.99
C LEU A 134 -10.36 -11.99 1.82
N ASN A 135 -9.90 -10.75 2.02
CA ASN A 135 -9.99 -9.71 0.99
C ASN A 135 -8.64 -9.06 0.66
N SER A 136 -7.78 -8.82 1.65
CA SER A 136 -6.56 -8.02 1.42
C SER A 136 -5.26 -8.69 1.88
N VAL A 137 -4.97 -8.74 3.18
CA VAL A 137 -3.64 -9.13 3.69
C VAL A 137 -3.25 -10.52 3.24
N ILE A 138 -4.18 -11.48 3.23
CA ILE A 138 -3.93 -12.83 2.70
C ILE A 138 -3.46 -12.82 1.24
N VAL A 139 -3.98 -11.90 0.43
CA VAL A 139 -3.62 -11.71 -0.99
C VAL A 139 -2.26 -11.01 -1.10
N PHE A 140 -1.90 -10.15 -0.14
CA PHE A 140 -0.60 -9.48 -0.12
C PHE A 140 0.56 -10.39 0.31
N VAL A 141 0.33 -11.43 1.11
CA VAL A 141 1.40 -12.36 1.55
C VAL A 141 2.25 -12.90 0.38
N PRO A 142 1.68 -13.50 -0.68
CA PRO A 142 2.48 -13.95 -1.81
C PRO A 142 3.22 -12.80 -2.53
N MET A 143 2.65 -11.59 -2.57
CA MET A 143 3.33 -10.42 -3.10
C MET A 143 4.59 -10.07 -2.30
N TYR A 144 4.52 -10.11 -0.97
CA TYR A 144 5.67 -9.87 -0.09
C TYR A 144 6.73 -10.96 -0.21
N ILE A 145 6.33 -12.23 -0.39
CA ILE A 145 7.25 -13.33 -0.67
C ILE A 145 7.98 -13.10 -2.00
N ALA A 146 7.26 -12.68 -3.05
CA ALA A 146 7.87 -12.32 -4.33
C ALA A 146 8.88 -11.18 -4.15
N TRP A 147 8.56 -10.14 -3.39
CA TRP A 147 9.50 -9.07 -3.08
C TRP A 147 10.72 -9.55 -2.28
N ALA A 148 10.57 -10.41 -1.29
CA ALA A 148 11.70 -11.00 -0.57
C ALA A 148 12.63 -11.80 -1.52
N TRP A 149 12.04 -12.53 -2.47
CA TRP A 149 12.77 -13.26 -3.51
C TRP A 149 13.51 -12.33 -4.48
N MET A 150 12.88 -11.21 -4.88
CA MET A 150 13.48 -10.20 -5.75
C MET A 150 14.62 -9.47 -5.04
N LEU A 151 14.41 -9.04 -3.80
CA LEU A 151 15.41 -8.37 -2.97
C LEU A 151 16.61 -9.27 -2.69
N ALA A 152 16.43 -10.59 -2.70
CA ALA A 152 17.53 -11.54 -2.56
C ALA A 152 18.45 -11.60 -3.79
N ARG A 153 17.96 -11.17 -4.97
CA ARG A 153 18.69 -11.21 -6.25
C ARG A 153 19.13 -9.84 -6.72
N TRP A 154 18.35 -8.81 -6.40
CA TRP A 154 18.55 -7.47 -6.92
C TRP A 154 18.63 -6.42 -5.83
N ALA A 155 19.57 -5.50 -6.00
CA ALA A 155 19.89 -4.44 -5.07
C ALA A 155 18.92 -3.25 -5.19
N PHE A 156 17.60 -3.52 -5.18
CA PHE A 156 16.60 -2.45 -5.09
C PHE A 156 16.74 -1.71 -3.76
N ARG A 157 16.65 -0.38 -3.83
CA ARG A 157 16.70 0.52 -2.67
C ARG A 157 15.31 0.67 -2.07
N PRO A 158 15.17 0.95 -0.76
CA PRO A 158 13.86 1.07 -0.12
C PRO A 158 12.90 2.07 -0.79
N VAL A 159 13.41 3.19 -1.30
CA VAL A 159 12.60 4.18 -2.05
C VAL A 159 12.10 3.65 -3.41
N GLU A 160 12.85 2.74 -4.04
CA GLU A 160 12.43 2.08 -5.28
C GLU A 160 11.38 1.01 -4.98
N VAL A 161 11.55 0.27 -3.88
CA VAL A 161 10.57 -0.71 -3.39
C VAL A 161 9.23 -0.02 -3.11
N LEU A 162 9.25 1.14 -2.42
CA LEU A 162 8.04 1.96 -2.20
C LEU A 162 7.37 2.31 -3.53
N LEU A 163 8.12 2.88 -4.48
CA LEU A 163 7.58 3.29 -5.76
C LEU A 163 6.97 2.11 -6.53
N LEU A 164 7.73 1.02 -6.68
CA LEU A 164 7.37 -0.13 -7.51
C LEU A 164 6.20 -0.92 -6.91
N TYR A 165 6.21 -1.13 -5.59
CA TYR A 165 5.07 -1.76 -4.92
C TYR A 165 3.85 -0.83 -4.89
N GLY A 166 4.07 0.48 -4.78
CA GLY A 166 3.02 1.48 -4.93
C GLY A 166 2.32 1.40 -6.30
N ILE A 167 3.11 1.29 -7.38
CA ILE A 167 2.57 1.10 -8.74
C ILE A 167 1.85 -0.24 -8.85
N THR A 168 2.42 -1.31 -8.26
CA THR A 168 1.77 -2.63 -8.20
C THR A 168 0.37 -2.53 -7.62
N GLY A 169 0.24 -1.86 -6.47
CA GLY A 169 -1.05 -1.66 -5.82
C GLY A 169 -2.02 -0.83 -6.65
N CYS A 170 -1.58 0.27 -7.27
CA CYS A 170 -2.42 1.06 -8.18
C CYS A 170 -2.92 0.24 -9.38
N VAL A 171 -2.06 -0.61 -9.96
CA VAL A 171 -2.48 -1.53 -11.03
C VAL A 171 -3.49 -2.54 -10.51
N ALA A 172 -3.28 -3.11 -9.32
CA ALA A 172 -4.23 -4.05 -8.72
C ALA A 172 -5.60 -3.39 -8.49
N GLU A 173 -5.64 -2.19 -7.92
CA GLU A 173 -6.87 -1.41 -7.75
C GLU A 173 -7.56 -1.09 -9.08
N SER A 174 -6.77 -0.82 -10.13
CA SER A 174 -7.31 -0.53 -11.45
C SER A 174 -7.90 -1.78 -12.13
N ILE A 175 -7.32 -2.95 -11.89
CA ILE A 175 -7.85 -4.23 -12.38
C ILE A 175 -9.13 -4.62 -11.63
N SER A 176 -9.15 -4.43 -10.31
CA SER A 176 -10.25 -4.85 -9.45
C SER A 176 -11.45 -3.91 -9.47
N PHE A 177 -11.22 -2.60 -9.51
CA PHE A 177 -12.28 -1.60 -9.34
C PHE A 177 -12.38 -0.61 -10.50
N GLY A 178 -11.53 -0.74 -11.51
CA GLY A 178 -11.65 -0.02 -12.78
C GLY A 178 -10.55 1.05 -13.02
N PRO A 179 -10.38 1.47 -14.28
CA PRO A 179 -9.25 2.28 -14.73
C PRO A 179 -9.21 3.70 -14.16
N GLN A 180 -10.31 4.21 -13.60
CA GLN A 180 -10.37 5.51 -12.94
C GLN A 180 -9.38 5.62 -11.76
N ASN A 181 -9.00 4.49 -11.15
CA ASN A 181 -7.98 4.44 -10.09
C ASN A 181 -6.59 4.88 -10.56
N LEU A 182 -6.30 4.85 -11.86
CA LEU A 182 -5.04 5.35 -12.41
C LEU A 182 -4.88 6.86 -12.19
N ILE A 183 -5.97 7.61 -12.09
CA ILE A 183 -5.92 9.05 -11.83
C ILE A 183 -5.44 9.31 -10.39
N MET A 184 -5.79 8.40 -9.48
CA MET A 184 -5.38 8.40 -8.06
C MET A 184 -3.99 7.76 -7.84
N LEU A 185 -3.19 7.55 -8.89
CA LEU A 185 -1.86 6.91 -8.83
C LEU A 185 -1.00 7.44 -7.68
N GLY A 186 -0.98 8.76 -7.47
CA GLY A 186 -0.21 9.39 -6.40
C GLY A 186 -0.61 8.89 -5.00
N MET A 187 -1.90 8.79 -4.73
CA MET A 187 -2.42 8.27 -3.47
C MET A 187 -2.07 6.79 -3.32
N TRP A 188 -2.41 5.98 -4.32
CA TRP A 188 -2.19 4.53 -4.27
C TRP A 188 -0.72 4.16 -4.12
N VAL A 189 0.19 4.90 -4.77
CA VAL A 189 1.63 4.66 -4.62
C VAL A 189 2.06 4.76 -3.16
N TYR A 190 1.51 5.71 -2.40
CA TYR A 190 1.81 5.83 -0.99
C TYR A 190 1.05 4.83 -0.12
N VAL A 191 -0.23 4.56 -0.39
CA VAL A 191 -1.02 3.59 0.38
C VAL A 191 -0.31 2.24 0.41
N TYR A 192 0.00 1.67 -0.76
CA TYR A 192 0.68 0.38 -0.82
C TYR A 192 2.17 0.49 -0.54
N GLY A 193 2.85 1.50 -1.09
CA GLY A 193 4.30 1.65 -0.95
C GLY A 193 4.76 1.77 0.51
N LEU A 194 3.96 2.42 1.37
CA LEU A 194 4.26 2.53 2.80
C LEU A 194 4.16 1.20 3.55
N MET A 195 3.44 0.20 3.02
CA MET A 195 3.41 -1.14 3.61
C MET A 195 4.78 -1.82 3.55
N VAL A 196 5.59 -1.50 2.53
CA VAL A 196 6.86 -2.20 2.26
C VAL A 196 8.10 -1.33 2.45
N TRP A 197 7.95 -0.01 2.46
CA TRP A 197 9.07 0.93 2.55
C TRP A 197 9.93 0.76 3.81
N LEU A 198 9.27 0.77 4.98
CA LEU A 198 9.97 0.63 6.25
C LEU A 198 10.57 -0.77 6.45
N PRO A 199 9.86 -1.88 6.14
CA PRO A 199 10.45 -3.22 6.08
C PRO A 199 11.66 -3.34 5.17
N ALA A 200 11.66 -2.68 3.99
CA ALA A 200 12.76 -2.74 3.03
C ALA A 200 14.08 -2.17 3.60
N HIS A 201 14.03 -1.26 4.57
CA HIS A 201 15.21 -0.78 5.29
C HIS A 201 15.86 -1.84 6.21
N THR A 202 15.19 -2.97 6.47
CA THR A 202 15.74 -4.07 7.31
C THR A 202 16.51 -5.11 6.50
N VAL A 203 16.57 -4.95 5.18
CA VAL A 203 17.28 -5.85 4.27
C VAL A 203 18.79 -5.54 4.33
N PRO A 204 19.66 -6.53 4.57
CA PRO A 204 21.10 -6.32 4.66
C PRO A 204 21.69 -5.73 3.37
N PRO A 205 22.54 -4.69 3.46
CA PRO A 205 23.14 -4.07 2.28
C PRO A 205 24.25 -4.93 1.66
N ASP A 206 24.90 -5.78 2.46
CA ASP A 206 26.04 -6.66 2.13
C ASP A 206 25.62 -8.02 1.54
N ARG A 207 24.35 -8.19 1.19
CA ARG A 207 23.85 -9.39 0.52
C ARG A 207 24.44 -9.51 -0.89
N SER A 208 24.57 -10.74 -1.37
CA SER A 208 25.01 -11.10 -2.73
C SER A 208 23.96 -10.79 -3.82
N ALA A 209 23.48 -9.54 -3.88
CA ALA A 209 22.51 -9.07 -4.86
C ALA A 209 23.16 -8.25 -5.98
N HIS A 210 22.66 -8.42 -7.20
CA HIS A 210 23.14 -7.69 -8.38
C HIS A 210 22.40 -6.36 -8.58
N PRO A 211 22.99 -5.37 -9.24
CA PRO A 211 22.26 -4.16 -9.64
C PRO A 211 21.06 -4.49 -10.55
N PRO A 212 19.89 -3.86 -10.34
CA PRO A 212 18.73 -4.09 -11.18
C PRO A 212 18.94 -3.51 -12.60
N ARG A 213 18.91 -4.38 -13.60
CA ARG A 213 18.74 -4.02 -15.03
C ARG A 213 17.34 -3.47 -15.32
N TRP A 214 17.19 -2.76 -16.44
CA TRP A 214 15.94 -2.10 -16.84
C TRP A 214 14.70 -3.01 -16.83
N TRP A 215 14.81 -4.27 -17.26
CA TRP A 215 13.69 -5.21 -17.32
C TRP A 215 13.25 -5.73 -15.95
N HIS A 216 14.07 -5.60 -14.90
CA HIS A 216 13.64 -5.95 -13.55
C HIS A 216 12.64 -4.95 -12.98
N TRP A 217 12.58 -3.73 -13.50
CA TRP A 217 11.63 -2.70 -13.06
C TRP A 217 10.18 -3.05 -13.40
N PRO A 218 9.83 -3.37 -14.67
CA PRO A 218 8.48 -3.87 -14.98
C PRO A 218 8.22 -5.23 -14.33
N LEU A 219 9.23 -6.11 -14.23
CA LEU A 219 9.07 -7.36 -13.50
C LEU A 219 8.70 -7.13 -12.03
N ALA A 220 9.28 -6.14 -11.37
CA ALA A 220 8.99 -5.81 -9.97
C ALA A 220 7.57 -5.30 -9.73
N VAL A 221 6.89 -4.85 -10.79
CA VAL A 221 5.45 -4.49 -10.76
C VAL A 221 4.57 -5.69 -11.07
N ILE A 222 4.94 -6.52 -12.05
CA ILE A 222 4.09 -7.60 -12.56
C ILE A 222 4.20 -8.87 -11.68
N LEU A 223 5.40 -9.23 -11.25
CA LEU A 223 5.65 -10.47 -10.52
C LEU A 223 4.85 -10.59 -9.22
N PRO A 224 4.69 -9.54 -8.39
CA PRO A 224 3.84 -9.63 -7.21
C PRO A 224 2.38 -9.97 -7.56
N ILE A 225 1.82 -9.38 -8.62
CA ILE A 225 0.45 -9.68 -9.09
C ILE A 225 0.36 -11.15 -9.55
N VAL A 226 1.33 -11.62 -10.33
CA VAL A 226 1.36 -13.02 -10.76
C VAL A 226 1.46 -13.98 -9.56
N ALA A 227 2.22 -13.60 -8.53
CA ALA A 227 2.38 -14.42 -7.33
C ALA A 227 1.08 -14.59 -6.54
N THR A 228 0.09 -13.72 -6.70
CA THR A 228 -1.21 -13.85 -6.00
C THR A 228 -2.17 -14.83 -6.69
N ILE A 229 -2.00 -15.09 -7.98
CA ILE A 229 -2.90 -15.95 -8.77
C ILE A 229 -3.08 -17.34 -8.12
N PRO A 230 -2.01 -18.05 -7.67
CA PRO A 230 -2.16 -19.35 -7.01
C PRO A 230 -2.88 -19.29 -5.66
N PHE A 231 -2.97 -18.11 -5.03
CA PHE A 231 -3.64 -17.93 -3.73
C PHE A 231 -5.14 -17.63 -3.89
N VAL A 232 -5.61 -17.23 -5.08
CA VAL A 232 -7.04 -16.97 -5.33
C VAL A 232 -7.89 -18.22 -5.02
N PRO A 233 -7.58 -19.44 -5.51
CA PRO A 233 -8.37 -20.62 -5.17
C PRO A 233 -8.36 -20.95 -3.67
N VAL A 234 -7.27 -20.64 -2.96
CA VAL A 234 -7.18 -20.85 -1.51
C VAL A 234 -8.14 -19.93 -0.78
N VAL A 235 -8.19 -18.64 -1.16
CA VAL A 235 -9.12 -17.67 -0.57
C VAL A 235 -10.57 -18.07 -0.86
N LEU A 236 -10.89 -18.47 -2.10
CA LEU A 236 -12.22 -18.94 -2.48
C LEU A 236 -12.63 -20.20 -1.71
N LEU A 237 -11.70 -21.14 -1.51
CA LEU A 237 -11.95 -22.34 -0.72
C LEU A 237 -12.20 -22.00 0.75
N VAL A 238 -11.40 -21.11 1.34
CA VAL A 238 -11.58 -20.68 2.73
C VAL A 238 -12.95 -20.04 2.92
N ARG A 239 -13.34 -19.13 2.01
CA ARG A 239 -14.67 -18.50 1.94
C ARG A 239 -15.81 -19.54 1.91
N ALA A 240 -15.71 -20.51 1.02
CA ALA A 240 -16.69 -21.59 0.90
C ALA A 240 -16.80 -22.43 2.18
N ILE A 241 -15.67 -22.71 2.86
CA ILE A 241 -15.66 -23.50 4.11
C ILE A 241 -16.32 -22.75 5.26
N ILE A 242 -16.12 -21.44 5.35
CA ILE A 242 -16.64 -20.62 6.45
C ILE A 242 -18.03 -20.03 6.16
N GLY A 243 -18.62 -20.30 4.99
CA GLY A 243 -19.96 -19.87 4.61
C GLY A 243 -20.07 -18.36 4.35
N ILE A 244 -19.01 -17.75 3.82
CA ILE A 244 -19.00 -16.34 3.39
C ILE A 244 -18.87 -16.35 1.87
N ASP A 245 -19.86 -15.79 1.17
CA ASP A 245 -19.86 -15.62 -0.29
C ASP A 245 -19.01 -14.39 -0.71
#